data_AF-A0A497L167-F1
#
_entry.id   AF-A0A497L167-F1
#
_cell.length_a   1.000
_cell.length_b   1.000
_cell.length_c   1.000
_cell.angle_alpha   90.00
_cell.angle_beta   90.00
_cell.angle_gamma   90.00
#
_symmetry.space_group_name_H-M   'P 1'
#
loop_
_entity.id
_entity.type
_entity.pdbx_description
1 polymer ?
#
loop_
_entity_poly.entity_id
_entity_poly.type
_entity_poly.pdbx_seq_one_letter_code
_entity_poly.pdbx_strand_id
1 'polypeptide(L)'
;MLAPRGYRKVDAVKFVEALNPRETITADKLQPAFELYSIIIEPYDIASMLNRLVDCVDYSRCFFADQLYIAYQLADYGQWLTWSGISKKPYQELKHDCDDFALEAKAYLHFEAPMVIPAFGIIWLVEPKLRLAHALNLCVAVGSDGVIDAYLYEPQLNEFYRHPSNKWRLYLLLT
;
A
#
# COMPACT_ATOMS: atom_id res chain seq x y z
N MET A 1 -23.77 10.68 6.70
CA MET A 1 -23.19 10.29 5.38
C MET A 1 -22.37 11.47 4.90
N LEU A 2 -21.04 11.42 5.01
CA LEU A 2 -20.17 12.43 4.40
C LEU A 2 -19.94 12.02 2.95
N ALA A 3 -20.17 12.93 2.01
CA ALA A 3 -19.87 12.70 0.59
C ALA A 3 -18.38 12.32 0.45
N PRO A 4 -18.01 11.36 -0.43
CA PRO A 4 -16.61 11.08 -0.69
C PRO A 4 -15.99 12.37 -1.21
N ARG A 5 -14.98 12.91 -0.52
CA ARG A 5 -14.16 13.99 -1.08
C ARG A 5 -13.58 13.42 -2.37
N GLY A 6 -13.97 14.01 -3.49
CA GLY A 6 -13.77 13.44 -4.82
C GLY A 6 -12.30 13.21 -5.11
N TYR A 7 -11.89 11.95 -5.09
CA TYR A 7 -10.65 11.50 -5.69
C TYR A 7 -10.62 11.99 -7.14
N ARG A 8 -9.54 12.68 -7.52
CA ARG A 8 -9.36 13.13 -8.89
C ARG A 8 -8.54 12.08 -9.61
N LYS A 9 -9.05 11.59 -10.74
CA LYS A 9 -8.21 10.89 -11.71
C LYS A 9 -7.20 11.91 -12.22
N VAL A 10 -5.93 11.75 -11.87
CA VAL A 10 -4.88 12.68 -12.29
C VAL A 10 -4.10 12.02 -13.41
N ASP A 11 -3.93 12.78 -14.49
CA ASP A 11 -2.96 12.43 -15.52
C ASP A 11 -1.58 12.47 -14.87
N ALA A 12 -1.02 11.28 -14.63
CA ALA A 12 0.20 11.16 -13.87
C ALA A 12 1.38 11.86 -14.56
N VAL A 13 1.33 12.05 -15.88
CA VAL A 13 2.31 12.86 -16.61
C VAL A 13 2.29 14.29 -16.11
N LYS A 14 1.10 14.90 -16.08
CA LYS A 14 0.93 16.28 -15.59
C LYS A 14 1.26 16.43 -14.11
N PHE A 15 1.03 15.39 -13.32
CA PHE A 15 1.39 15.39 -11.90
C PHE A 15 2.89 15.35 -11.67
N VAL A 16 3.59 14.45 -12.35
CA VAL A 16 5.05 14.33 -12.26
C VAL A 16 5.73 15.58 -12.84
N GLU A 17 5.22 16.14 -13.94
CA GLU A 17 5.65 17.44 -14.48
C GLU A 17 5.47 18.59 -13.46
N ALA A 18 4.38 18.57 -12.68
CA ALA A 18 4.14 19.57 -11.64
C ALA A 18 5.06 19.43 -10.43
N LEU A 19 5.47 18.19 -10.08
CA LEU A 19 6.39 17.91 -8.98
C LEU A 19 7.87 18.16 -9.36
N ASN A 20 8.23 17.97 -10.63
CA ASN A 20 9.59 18.17 -11.15
C ASN A 20 9.62 19.13 -12.34
N PRO A 21 9.33 20.44 -12.14
CA PRO A 21 9.22 21.41 -13.25
C PRO A 21 10.52 21.68 -14.00
N ARG A 22 11.66 21.12 -13.55
CA ARG A 22 12.99 21.28 -14.16
C ARG A 22 13.40 20.14 -15.08
N GLU A 23 12.72 18.99 -15.01
CA GLU A 23 12.95 17.86 -15.91
C GLU A 23 11.71 17.68 -16.78
N THR A 24 11.86 17.94 -18.08
CA THR A 24 10.81 17.65 -19.05
C THR A 24 10.75 16.12 -19.21
N ILE A 25 9.96 15.46 -18.38
CA ILE A 25 9.70 14.04 -18.52
C ILE A 25 8.71 13.89 -19.67
N THR A 26 9.18 13.30 -20.77
CA THR A 26 8.40 13.19 -21.99
C THR A 26 7.34 12.09 -21.85
N ALA A 27 6.14 12.31 -22.43
CA ALA A 27 4.98 11.43 -22.28
C ALA A 27 5.25 9.96 -22.67
N ASP A 28 6.17 9.72 -23.60
CA ASP A 28 6.63 8.40 -24.05
C ASP A 28 7.42 7.62 -22.97
N LYS A 29 8.08 8.32 -22.03
CA LYS A 29 8.76 7.69 -20.88
C LYS A 29 7.79 7.30 -19.77
N LEU A 30 6.61 7.89 -19.75
CA LEU A 30 5.59 7.71 -18.71
C LEU A 30 4.43 6.83 -19.18
N GLN A 31 4.12 6.81 -20.48
CA GLN A 31 2.99 6.07 -21.06
C GLN A 31 2.94 4.58 -20.69
N PRO A 32 4.06 3.82 -20.69
CA PRO A 32 4.03 2.42 -20.26
C PRO A 32 3.76 2.24 -18.76
N ALA A 33 4.05 3.25 -17.93
CA ALA A 33 3.93 3.20 -16.48
C ALA A 33 2.62 3.80 -15.93
N PHE A 34 1.87 4.57 -16.73
CA PHE A 34 0.82 5.44 -16.22
C PHE A 34 -0.53 5.42 -16.95
N GLU A 35 -0.71 4.63 -18.00
CA GLU A 35 -2.05 4.46 -18.62
C GLU A 35 -3.07 3.72 -17.71
N LEU A 36 -2.64 3.26 -16.53
CA LEU A 36 -3.47 2.59 -15.54
C LEU A 36 -3.85 3.53 -14.38
N TYR A 37 -5.16 3.80 -14.29
CA TYR A 37 -5.92 4.42 -13.19
C TYR A 37 -5.15 4.60 -11.87
N SER A 38 -4.40 5.70 -11.78
CA SER A 38 -3.62 6.09 -10.61
C SER A 38 -4.32 7.24 -9.90
N ILE A 39 -4.53 7.12 -8.59
CA ILE A 39 -5.14 8.17 -7.76
C ILE A 39 -4.12 8.61 -6.72
N ILE A 40 -3.89 9.93 -6.65
CA ILE A 40 -3.04 10.52 -5.62
C ILE A 40 -3.79 10.50 -4.29
N ILE A 41 -3.09 10.04 -3.26
CA ILE A 41 -3.62 9.94 -1.91
C ILE A 41 -2.66 10.66 -0.98
N GLU A 42 -3.22 11.52 -0.13
CA GLU A 42 -2.49 12.21 0.91
C GLU A 42 -2.44 11.36 2.20
N PRO A 43 -1.41 11.52 3.05
CA PRO A 43 -1.28 10.82 4.32
C PRO A 43 -2.54 10.83 5.20
N TYR A 44 -3.26 11.97 5.22
CA TYR A 44 -4.49 12.12 6.00
C TYR A 44 -5.61 11.18 5.54
N ASP A 45 -5.75 10.97 4.22
CA ASP A 45 -6.78 10.09 3.68
C ASP A 45 -6.47 8.62 3.97
N ILE A 46 -5.18 8.24 3.96
CA ILE A 46 -4.72 6.91 4.37
C ILE A 46 -5.01 6.70 5.86
N ALA A 47 -4.69 7.68 6.71
CA ALA A 47 -5.03 7.65 8.14
C ALA A 47 -6.55 7.52 8.35
N SER A 48 -7.37 8.18 7.54
CA SER A 48 -8.83 8.06 7.60
C SER A 48 -9.35 6.71 7.10
N MET A 49 -8.71 6.08 6.12
CA MET A 49 -9.02 4.71 5.67
C MET A 49 -8.65 3.68 6.73
N LEU A 50 -7.49 3.85 7.35
CA LEU A 50 -7.07 3.06 8.51
C LEU A 50 -8.07 3.21 9.65
N ASN A 51 -8.57 4.42 9.91
CA ASN A 51 -9.64 4.68 10.87
C ASN A 51 -11.00 4.04 10.52
N ARG A 52 -11.15 3.41 9.36
CA ARG A 52 -12.31 2.55 9.02
C ARG A 52 -12.03 1.07 9.28
N LEU A 53 -10.77 0.66 9.31
CA LEU A 53 -10.36 -0.63 9.87
C LEU A 53 -10.51 -0.66 11.42
N VAL A 54 -10.88 0.47 12.04
CA VAL A 54 -10.70 0.82 13.46
C VAL A 54 -11.85 0.49 14.42
N ASP A 55 -12.85 -0.30 14.03
CA ASP A 55 -13.73 -0.94 15.05
C ASP A 55 -12.95 -1.90 16.00
N CYS A 56 -11.64 -2.04 15.80
CA CYS A 56 -10.80 -3.11 16.30
C CYS A 56 -9.54 -2.70 17.09
N VAL A 57 -9.13 -1.42 17.17
CA VAL A 57 -7.70 -1.07 17.42
C VAL A 57 -7.47 0.04 18.48
N ASP A 58 -6.56 -0.19 19.44
CA ASP A 58 -5.84 0.90 20.15
C ASP A 58 -4.70 1.39 19.24
N TYR A 59 -4.91 2.52 18.56
CA TYR A 59 -3.95 3.04 17.59
C TYR A 59 -2.75 3.68 18.28
N SER A 60 -1.56 3.12 18.10
CA SER A 60 -0.37 3.66 18.76
C SER A 60 0.26 4.78 17.94
N ARG A 61 0.61 4.57 16.66
CA ARG A 61 1.26 5.57 15.80
C ARG A 61 1.15 5.23 14.30
N CYS A 62 1.13 6.26 13.45
CA CYS A 62 1.46 6.21 12.03
C CYS A 62 2.74 6.99 11.81
N PHE A 63 3.56 6.49 10.90
CA PHE A 63 4.62 7.25 10.26
C PHE A 63 4.31 7.28 8.77
N PHE A 64 4.63 8.38 8.12
CA PHE A 64 4.53 8.59 6.67
C PHE A 64 5.89 9.14 6.23
N ALA A 65 6.61 8.45 5.34
CA ALA A 65 7.88 8.98 4.84
C ALA A 65 7.69 10.08 3.79
N ASP A 66 6.53 10.08 3.13
CA ASP A 66 6.28 10.90 1.95
C ASP A 66 5.00 11.72 2.05
N GLN A 67 4.95 12.78 1.24
CA GLN A 67 3.82 13.71 1.22
C GLN A 67 2.66 13.22 0.34
N LEU A 68 2.95 12.39 -0.68
CA LEU A 68 1.99 11.97 -1.69
C LEU A 68 2.26 10.51 -2.08
N TYR A 69 1.19 9.74 -2.14
CA TYR A 69 1.20 8.33 -2.51
C TYR A 69 0.27 8.08 -3.70
N ILE A 70 0.48 6.98 -4.42
CA ILE A 70 -0.37 6.55 -5.53
C ILE A 70 -1.07 5.23 -5.22
N ALA A 71 -2.40 5.21 -5.29
CA ALA A 71 -3.15 3.97 -5.38
C ALA A 71 -3.29 3.52 -6.84
N TYR A 72 -2.92 2.27 -7.07
CA TYR A 72 -3.14 1.52 -8.31
C TYR A 72 -4.38 0.63 -8.20
N GLN A 73 -4.73 -0.06 -9.28
CA GLN A 73 -5.71 -1.14 -9.19
C GLN A 73 -5.15 -2.25 -8.30
N LEU A 74 -6.01 -2.88 -7.51
CA LEU A 74 -5.61 -4.01 -6.66
C LEU A 74 -5.01 -5.16 -7.50
N ALA A 75 -5.50 -5.35 -8.72
CA ALA A 75 -5.00 -6.35 -9.65
C ALA A 75 -3.55 -6.08 -10.09
N ASP A 76 -3.17 -4.82 -10.28
CA ASP A 76 -1.81 -4.44 -10.70
C ASP A 76 -0.80 -4.77 -9.60
N TYR A 77 -1.12 -4.41 -8.35
CA TYR A 77 -0.33 -4.81 -7.19
C TYR A 77 -0.16 -6.33 -7.12
N GLY A 78 -1.24 -7.08 -7.27
CA GLY A 78 -1.19 -8.55 -7.25
C GLY A 78 -0.33 -9.14 -8.37
N GLN A 79 -0.37 -8.57 -9.56
CA GLN A 79 0.46 -8.99 -10.67
C GLN A 79 1.95 -8.75 -10.40
N TRP A 80 2.33 -7.54 -9.98
CA TRP A 80 3.71 -7.20 -9.65
C TRP A 80 4.26 -8.08 -8.52
N LEU A 81 3.50 -8.24 -7.44
CA LEU A 81 3.91 -9.07 -6.31
C LEU A 81 4.01 -10.55 -6.67
N THR A 82 3.20 -11.04 -7.62
CA THR A 82 3.36 -12.40 -8.18
C THR A 82 4.69 -12.54 -8.93
N TRP A 83 5.11 -11.51 -9.68
CA TRP A 83 6.38 -11.51 -10.42
C TRP A 83 7.60 -11.47 -9.50
N SER A 84 7.48 -10.83 -8.34
CA SER A 84 8.55 -10.79 -7.33
C SER A 84 9.01 -12.19 -6.87
N GLY A 85 8.12 -13.19 -6.93
CA GLY A 85 8.38 -14.54 -6.43
C GLY A 85 8.54 -14.65 -4.91
N ILE A 86 8.26 -13.58 -4.15
CA ILE A 86 8.42 -13.53 -2.69
C ILE A 86 7.65 -14.66 -2.00
N SER A 87 6.40 -14.92 -2.38
CA SER A 87 5.57 -15.99 -1.81
C SER A 87 6.09 -17.42 -2.05
N LYS A 88 7.10 -17.59 -2.92
CA LYS A 88 7.75 -18.88 -3.15
C LYS A 88 8.93 -19.11 -2.21
N LYS A 89 9.37 -18.08 -1.48
CA LYS A 89 10.47 -18.19 -0.52
C LYS A 89 9.99 -18.95 0.72
N PRO A 90 10.84 -19.82 1.30
CA PRO A 90 10.50 -20.51 2.53
C PRO A 90 10.55 -19.55 3.73
N TYR A 91 9.59 -19.70 4.65
CA TYR A 91 9.67 -19.09 5.97
C TYR A 91 10.80 -19.73 6.78
N GLN A 92 11.65 -18.90 7.40
CA GLN A 92 12.72 -19.32 8.29
C GLN A 92 12.70 -18.41 9.51
N GLU A 93 12.32 -18.95 10.66
CA GLU A 93 12.26 -18.23 11.94
C GLU A 93 13.55 -17.43 12.19
N LEU A 94 13.43 -16.13 12.48
CA LEU A 94 14.53 -15.18 12.75
C LEU A 94 15.52 -14.92 11.61
N LYS A 95 15.31 -15.51 10.42
CA LYS A 95 16.23 -15.37 9.28
C LYS A 95 15.56 -14.87 8.01
N HIS A 96 14.33 -15.30 7.81
CA HIS A 96 13.46 -14.87 6.73
C HIS A 96 12.02 -15.07 7.21
N ASP A 97 11.62 -14.21 8.14
CA ASP A 97 10.33 -14.28 8.81
C ASP A 97 9.37 -13.17 8.35
N CYS A 98 8.23 -13.02 9.01
CA CYS A 98 7.14 -12.17 8.56
C CYS A 98 7.56 -10.72 8.25
N ASP A 99 8.54 -10.15 8.97
CA ASP A 99 9.01 -8.80 8.72
C ASP A 99 9.89 -8.71 7.46
N ASP A 100 10.76 -9.69 7.23
CA ASP A 100 11.57 -9.83 6.01
C ASP A 100 10.67 -9.89 4.76
N PHE A 101 9.63 -10.74 4.79
CA PHE A 101 8.69 -10.83 3.67
C PHE A 101 7.97 -9.49 3.40
N ALA A 102 7.55 -8.79 4.45
CA ALA A 102 6.86 -7.50 4.30
C ALA A 102 7.79 -6.39 3.80
N LEU A 103 9.05 -6.39 4.24
CA LEU A 103 10.11 -5.48 3.79
C LEU A 103 10.47 -5.72 2.33
N GLU A 104 10.65 -6.98 1.93
CA GLU A 104 10.95 -7.33 0.54
C GLU A 104 9.82 -6.94 -0.41
N ALA A 105 8.56 -7.19 -0.02
CA ALA A 105 7.39 -6.83 -0.83
C ALA A 105 7.31 -5.32 -1.06
N LYS A 106 7.54 -4.54 0.01
CA LYS A 106 7.61 -3.08 -0.08
C LYS A 106 8.77 -2.62 -0.98
N ALA A 107 9.95 -3.18 -0.80
CA ALA A 107 11.13 -2.82 -1.57
C ALA A 107 10.93 -3.09 -3.07
N TYR A 108 10.39 -4.27 -3.40
CA TYR A 108 10.10 -4.66 -4.77
C TYR A 108 9.20 -3.64 -5.48
N LEU A 109 8.07 -3.27 -4.86
CA LEU A 109 7.12 -2.31 -5.44
C LEU A 109 7.73 -0.91 -5.63
N HIS A 110 8.65 -0.50 -4.75
CA HIS A 110 9.35 0.78 -4.92
C HIS A 110 10.32 0.76 -6.11
N PHE A 111 10.93 -0.38 -6.43
CA PHE A 111 11.78 -0.53 -7.60
C PHE A 111 11.00 -0.59 -8.91
N GLU A 112 9.82 -1.22 -8.92
CA GLU A 112 8.96 -1.32 -10.12
C GLU A 112 8.27 0.01 -10.46
N ALA A 113 8.10 0.90 -9.46
CA ALA A 113 7.51 2.23 -9.64
C ALA A 113 8.51 3.35 -9.25
N PRO A 114 9.65 3.52 -9.94
CA PRO A 114 10.75 4.37 -9.47
C PRO A 114 10.45 5.88 -9.50
N MET A 115 9.36 6.30 -10.16
CA MET A 115 9.03 7.71 -10.34
C MET A 115 7.92 8.21 -9.41
N VAL A 116 7.28 7.31 -8.67
CA VAL A 116 6.11 7.60 -7.83
C VAL A 116 6.09 6.64 -6.65
N ILE A 117 5.40 7.01 -5.57
CA ILE A 117 5.46 6.24 -4.33
C ILE A 117 4.15 5.47 -4.20
N PRO A 118 4.13 4.13 -4.40
CA PRO A 118 2.92 3.35 -4.22
C PRO A 118 2.39 3.53 -2.80
N ALA A 119 1.07 3.60 -2.65
CA ALA A 119 0.39 3.63 -1.36
C ALA A 119 0.44 2.24 -0.71
N PHE A 120 1.66 1.76 -0.43
CA PHE A 120 1.96 0.43 0.04
C PHE A 120 3.07 0.49 1.09
N GLY A 121 2.80 0.02 2.30
CA GLY A 121 3.78 0.04 3.39
C GLY A 121 3.63 -1.14 4.34
N ILE A 122 4.27 -1.07 5.51
CA ILE A 122 4.41 -2.20 6.43
C ILE A 122 3.53 -1.96 7.66
N ILE A 123 2.81 -2.99 8.08
CA ILE A 123 1.99 -2.98 9.28
C ILE A 123 2.37 -4.14 10.19
N TRP A 124 2.64 -3.85 11.45
CA TRP A 124 2.78 -4.83 12.52
C TRP A 124 1.45 -4.96 13.25
N LEU A 125 0.96 -6.17 13.35
CA LEU A 125 -0.29 -6.53 13.98
C LEU A 125 0.02 -7.29 15.26
N VAL A 126 -0.76 -7.06 16.31
CA VAL A 126 -0.69 -7.81 17.56
C VAL A 126 -2.09 -8.30 17.89
N GLU A 127 -2.24 -9.62 18.03
CA GLU A 127 -3.45 -10.21 18.58
C GLU A 127 -3.28 -10.33 20.11
N PRO A 128 -3.86 -9.41 20.90
CA PRO A 128 -3.57 -9.30 22.33
C PRO A 128 -3.98 -10.55 23.11
N LYS A 129 -5.02 -11.28 22.68
CA LYS A 129 -5.47 -12.49 23.39
C LYS A 129 -4.51 -13.65 23.19
N LEU A 130 -3.94 -13.77 22.00
CA LEU A 130 -3.01 -14.85 21.64
C LEU A 130 -1.55 -14.49 21.95
N ARG A 131 -1.26 -13.21 22.24
CA ARG A 131 0.10 -12.68 22.42
C ARG A 131 0.99 -12.96 21.20
N LEU A 132 0.38 -12.93 20.02
CA LEU A 132 1.07 -13.09 18.76
C LEU A 132 1.24 -11.72 18.11
N ALA A 133 2.40 -11.53 17.49
CA ALA A 133 2.67 -10.40 16.62
C ALA A 133 2.95 -10.94 15.21
N HIS A 134 2.58 -10.17 14.20
CA HIS A 134 2.80 -10.52 12.81
C HIS A 134 3.07 -9.26 11.98
N ALA A 135 3.97 -9.32 11.02
CA ALA A 135 4.25 -8.24 10.09
C ALA A 135 3.70 -8.58 8.71
N LEU A 136 3.05 -7.61 8.07
CA LEU A 136 2.53 -7.72 6.71
C LEU A 136 2.43 -6.33 6.07
N ASN A 137 1.78 -6.21 4.91
CA ASN A 137 1.68 -4.92 4.22
C ASN A 137 0.29 -4.31 4.26
N LEU A 138 0.24 -2.97 4.40
CA LEU A 138 -0.95 -2.18 4.10
C LEU A 138 -0.87 -1.73 2.65
N CYS A 139 -1.94 -1.97 1.89
CA CYS A 139 -2.09 -1.53 0.51
C CYS A 139 -3.33 -0.65 0.39
N VAL A 140 -3.18 0.58 -0.11
CA VAL A 140 -4.33 1.38 -0.53
C VAL A 140 -4.46 1.25 -2.04
N ALA A 141 -5.60 0.73 -2.47
CA ALA A 141 -5.83 0.36 -3.85
C ALA A 141 -7.25 0.69 -4.30
N VAL A 142 -7.41 0.78 -5.61
CA VAL A 142 -8.72 0.83 -6.26
C VAL A 142 -9.20 -0.62 -6.44
N GLY A 143 -10.32 -0.96 -5.82
CA GLY A 143 -10.99 -2.24 -6.00
C GLY A 143 -11.62 -2.38 -7.39
N SER A 144 -12.06 -3.58 -7.73
CA SER A 144 -12.77 -3.85 -9.00
C SER A 144 -14.11 -3.13 -9.11
N ASP A 145 -14.68 -2.72 -7.98
CA ASP A 145 -15.87 -1.87 -7.86
C ASP A 145 -15.57 -0.37 -8.07
N GLY A 146 -14.31 -0.02 -8.34
CA GLY A 146 -13.84 1.36 -8.49
C GLY A 146 -13.72 2.12 -7.16
N VAL A 147 -13.93 1.45 -6.03
CA VAL A 147 -13.83 2.05 -4.70
C VAL A 147 -12.38 2.00 -4.23
N ILE A 148 -11.88 3.13 -3.71
CA ILE A 148 -10.58 3.18 -3.07
C ILE A 148 -10.72 2.78 -1.61
N ASP A 149 -9.95 1.79 -1.21
CA ASP A 149 -9.94 1.32 0.18
C ASP A 149 -8.57 0.80 0.61
N ALA A 150 -8.46 0.55 1.91
CA ALA A 150 -7.29 -0.09 2.51
C ALA A 150 -7.48 -1.62 2.55
N TYR A 151 -6.43 -2.31 2.13
CA TYR A 151 -6.32 -3.76 2.08
C TYR A 151 -5.09 -4.19 2.88
N LEU A 152 -5.18 -5.36 3.51
CA LEU A 152 -4.02 -6.04 4.06
C LEU A 152 -3.51 -7.02 3.02
N TYR A 153 -2.19 -7.10 2.87
CA TYR A 153 -1.53 -8.03 1.98
C TYR A 153 -0.60 -8.95 2.77
N GLU A 154 -0.79 -10.25 2.63
CA GLU A 154 0.08 -11.29 3.20
C GLU A 154 1.11 -11.73 2.15
N PRO A 155 2.37 -11.28 2.24
CA PRO A 155 3.42 -11.59 1.27
C PRO A 155 3.80 -13.06 1.20
N GLN A 156 3.62 -13.83 2.28
CA GLN A 156 3.93 -15.26 2.29
C GLN A 156 2.91 -16.07 1.46
N LEU A 157 1.67 -15.60 1.41
CA LEU A 157 0.57 -16.27 0.73
C LEU A 157 0.25 -15.64 -0.62
N ASN A 158 0.74 -14.42 -0.88
CA ASN A 158 0.36 -13.58 -2.01
C ASN A 158 -1.15 -13.30 -2.04
N GLU A 159 -1.73 -12.98 -0.89
CA GLU A 159 -3.17 -12.76 -0.75
C GLU A 159 -3.48 -11.37 -0.23
N PHE A 160 -4.52 -10.76 -0.81
CA PHE A 160 -5.13 -9.53 -0.31
C PHE A 160 -6.42 -9.86 0.43
N TYR A 161 -6.61 -9.24 1.57
CA TYR A 161 -7.86 -9.36 2.30
C TYR A 161 -8.25 -8.02 2.92
N ARG A 162 -9.56 -7.83 3.03
CA ARG A 162 -10.10 -6.79 3.91
C ARG A 162 -10.01 -7.29 5.34
N HIS A 163 -9.63 -6.43 6.27
CA HIS A 163 -9.49 -6.80 7.67
C HIS A 163 -10.81 -7.41 8.19
N PRO A 164 -10.79 -8.60 8.83
CA PRO A 164 -11.99 -9.19 9.41
C PRO A 164 -12.48 -8.35 10.61
N SER A 165 -13.77 -8.37 10.93
CA SER A 165 -14.39 -7.56 12.00
C SER A 165 -13.93 -7.89 13.45
N ASN A 166 -12.85 -8.64 13.63
CA ASN A 166 -12.31 -9.04 14.94
C ASN A 166 -11.21 -8.07 15.43
N LYS A 167 -11.16 -7.83 16.74
CA LYS A 167 -10.35 -6.77 17.36
C LYS A 167 -8.85 -7.09 17.43
N TRP A 168 -8.05 -6.64 16.46
CA TRP A 168 -6.57 -6.72 16.47
C TRP A 168 -5.94 -5.37 16.85
N ARG A 169 -4.77 -5.37 17.52
CA ARG A 169 -4.00 -4.14 17.77
C ARG A 169 -3.01 -3.91 16.62
N LEU A 170 -2.87 -2.67 16.16
CA LEU A 170 -2.05 -2.32 14.99
C LEU A 170 -0.93 -1.34 15.38
N TYR A 171 0.26 -1.57 14.84
CA TYR A 171 1.41 -0.67 14.82
C TYR A 171 1.81 -0.50 13.36
N LEU A 172 1.57 0.68 12.79
CA LEU A 172 1.74 0.89 11.36
C LEU A 172 2.97 1.76 11.06
N LEU A 173 3.78 1.32 10.11
CA LEU A 173 4.85 2.08 9.49
C LEU A 173 4.61 2.15 7.99
N LEU A 174 4.01 3.24 7.53
CA LEU A 174 4.03 3.57 6.11
C LEU A 174 5.29 4.41 5.88
N THR A 175 6.33 3.80 5.32
CA THR A 175 7.39 4.60 4.71
C THR A 175 6.98 4.89 3.29
#